data_AF-A0A1C5VWV3-F1
#
_entry.id   AF-A0A1C5VWV3-F1
#
_cell.length_a   1.000
_cell.length_b   1.000
_cell.length_c   1.000
_cell.angle_alpha   90.00
_cell.angle_beta   90.00
_cell.angle_gamma   90.00
#
_symmetry.space_group_name_H-M   'P 1'
#
loop_
_entity.id
_entity.type
_entity.pdbx_description
1 polymer ?
#
loop_
_entity_poly.entity_id
_entity_poly.type
_entity_poly.pdbx_seq_one_letter_code
_entity_poly.pdbx_strand_id
1 'polypeptide(L)'
;MDRTFEEMLVRQCAPTLAGLKPGSLFCITAEDLENVRKKVRFWDQRLEVLGLSVRILLERREAGSALVYVYRGSQLEQSLGATDRRGFLVGMGYRGSGTEQMLDQLAERLSAQSDFPHEIGVFLGYPLRDVVGFIENRGQNFTCCGFWKSYSDPNTIQRCFACYRQCVNIYVRMYERGIPIEKMVIAA
;
A
#
# COMPACT_ATOMS: atom_id res chain seq x y z
N MET A 1 3.13 -11.39 -20.24
CA MET A 1 3.50 -12.42 -19.26
C MET A 1 2.99 -11.89 -17.93
N ASP A 2 1.89 -12.44 -17.44
CA ASP A 2 1.32 -11.99 -16.18
C ASP A 2 2.27 -12.40 -15.05
N ARG A 3 2.58 -11.44 -14.19
CA ARG A 3 3.49 -11.65 -13.05
C ARG A 3 2.77 -12.47 -11.99
N THR A 4 3.51 -13.30 -11.29
CA THR A 4 2.94 -14.10 -10.19
C THR A 4 2.56 -13.21 -9.01
N PHE A 5 1.73 -13.75 -8.11
CA PHE A 5 1.37 -13.05 -6.87
C PHE A 5 2.61 -12.69 -6.06
N GLU A 6 3.54 -13.64 -5.92
CA GLU A 6 4.79 -13.48 -5.17
C GLU A 6 5.70 -12.42 -5.80
N GLU A 7 5.83 -12.39 -7.13
CA GLU A 7 6.60 -11.35 -7.82
C GLU A 7 6.03 -9.96 -7.59
N MET A 8 4.69 -9.82 -7.60
CA MET A 8 4.02 -8.55 -7.33
C MET A 8 4.18 -8.13 -5.88
N LEU A 9 4.02 -9.07 -4.94
CA LEU A 9 4.26 -8.88 -3.51
C LEU A 9 5.68 -8.37 -3.25
N VAL A 10 6.71 -8.98 -3.84
CA VAL A 10 8.09 -8.51 -3.68
C VAL A 10 8.31 -7.14 -4.33
N ARG A 11 7.95 -6.98 -5.61
CA ARG A 11 8.27 -5.76 -6.38
C ARG A 11 7.56 -4.52 -5.85
N GLN A 12 6.30 -4.65 -5.44
CA GLN A 12 5.47 -3.52 -5.04
C GLN A 12 5.47 -3.31 -3.53
N CYS A 13 5.69 -4.37 -2.75
CA CYS A 13 5.64 -4.30 -1.29
C CYS A 13 7.01 -4.33 -0.61
N ALA A 14 8.13 -4.37 -1.35
CA ALA A 14 9.48 -4.34 -0.77
C ALA A 14 9.69 -3.27 0.31
N PRO A 15 9.26 -1.99 0.14
CA PRO A 15 9.46 -1.02 1.21
C PRO A 15 8.62 -1.33 2.47
N THR A 16 7.46 -1.99 2.34
CA THR A 16 6.70 -2.46 3.52
C THR A 16 7.35 -3.69 4.14
N LEU A 17 7.82 -4.65 3.34
CA LEU A 17 8.56 -5.81 3.84
C LEU A 17 9.84 -5.38 4.59
N ALA A 18 10.51 -4.32 4.12
CA ALA A 18 11.68 -3.71 4.76
C ALA A 18 11.35 -2.80 5.96
N GLY A 19 10.07 -2.56 6.25
CA GLY A 19 9.65 -1.70 7.37
C GLY A 19 9.82 -0.19 7.13
N LEU A 20 10.07 0.22 5.88
CA LEU A 20 10.25 1.62 5.48
C LEU A 20 8.92 2.37 5.34
N LYS A 21 7.81 1.65 5.12
CA LYS A 21 6.47 2.25 5.01
C LYS A 21 5.39 1.34 5.62
N PRO A 22 4.31 1.92 6.16
CA PRO A 22 3.25 1.16 6.81
C PRO A 22 2.48 0.26 5.84
N GLY A 23 2.37 0.63 4.55
CA GLY A 23 1.52 -0.09 3.60
C GLY A 23 1.94 -0.02 2.13
N SER A 24 1.53 -1.03 1.37
CA SER A 24 1.75 -1.17 -0.07
C SER A 24 0.52 -1.74 -0.75
N LEU A 25 0.26 -1.28 -1.98
CA LEU A 25 -0.79 -1.82 -2.81
C LEU A 25 -0.22 -2.40 -4.09
N PHE A 26 -0.87 -3.45 -4.59
CA PHE A 26 -0.69 -3.88 -5.96
C PHE A 26 -2.00 -4.41 -6.54
N CYS A 27 -2.17 -4.22 -7.85
CA CYS A 27 -3.25 -4.84 -8.60
C CYS A 27 -2.74 -6.15 -9.18
N ILE A 28 -3.52 -7.22 -9.08
CA ILE A 28 -3.25 -8.49 -9.74
C ILE A 28 -4.44 -8.86 -10.63
N THR A 29 -4.15 -9.25 -11.86
CA THR A 29 -5.11 -9.82 -12.81
C THR A 29 -5.02 -11.34 -12.75
N ALA A 30 -6.15 -12.01 -12.74
CA ALA A 30 -6.24 -13.46 -12.76
C ALA A 30 -7.54 -13.91 -13.40
N GLU A 31 -7.49 -15.00 -14.15
CA GLU A 31 -8.68 -15.65 -14.70
C GLU A 31 -9.61 -16.16 -13.58
N ASP A 32 -9.03 -16.63 -12.48
CA ASP A 32 -9.75 -17.08 -11.29
C ASP A 32 -9.39 -16.23 -10.06
N LEU A 33 -10.32 -15.38 -9.64
CA LEU A 33 -10.20 -14.60 -8.41
C LEU A 33 -10.19 -15.46 -7.15
N GLU A 34 -10.74 -16.69 -7.18
CA GLU A 34 -10.65 -17.58 -6.01
C GLU A 34 -9.21 -18.03 -5.76
N ASN A 35 -8.40 -18.22 -6.82
CA ASN A 35 -6.97 -18.45 -6.68
C ASN A 35 -6.27 -17.25 -6.02
N VAL A 36 -6.66 -16.01 -6.37
CA VAL A 36 -6.14 -14.80 -5.71
C VAL A 36 -6.52 -14.79 -4.23
N ARG A 37 -7.76 -15.10 -3.87
CA ARG A 37 -8.19 -15.18 -2.46
C ARG A 37 -7.42 -16.24 -1.68
N LYS A 38 -7.16 -17.41 -2.27
CA LYS A 38 -6.33 -18.47 -1.68
C LYS A 38 -4.90 -17.98 -1.42
N LYS A 39 -4.29 -17.30 -2.40
CA LYS A 39 -2.94 -16.72 -2.26
C LYS A 39 -2.89 -15.63 -1.20
N VAL A 40 -3.89 -14.77 -1.13
CA VAL A 40 -4.01 -13.75 -0.07
C VAL A 40 -4.09 -14.42 1.30
N ARG A 41 -5.01 -15.37 1.51
CA ARG A 41 -5.12 -16.10 2.80
C ARG A 41 -3.82 -16.81 3.17
N PHE A 42 -3.15 -17.43 2.20
CA PHE A 42 -1.88 -18.11 2.40
C PHE A 42 -0.78 -17.15 2.87
N TRP A 43 -0.64 -15.99 2.21
CA TRP A 43 0.39 -15.03 2.55
C TRP A 43 0.06 -14.22 3.80
N ASP A 44 -1.22 -13.93 4.06
CA ASP A 44 -1.68 -13.29 5.29
C ASP A 44 -1.26 -14.11 6.51
N GLN A 45 -1.62 -15.40 6.55
CA GLN A 45 -1.24 -16.30 7.66
C GLN A 45 0.29 -16.41 7.87
N ARG A 46 1.07 -16.39 6.79
CA ARG A 46 2.53 -16.53 6.87
C ARG A 46 3.25 -15.25 7.28
N LEU A 47 2.69 -14.10 6.93
CA LEU A 47 3.28 -12.80 7.23
C LEU A 47 2.73 -12.20 8.53
N GLU A 48 1.57 -12.66 9.02
CA GLU A 48 0.96 -12.24 10.29
C GLU A 48 1.92 -12.44 11.47
N VAL A 49 2.57 -13.60 11.53
CA VAL A 49 3.58 -13.92 12.57
C VAL A 49 4.82 -13.01 12.50
N LEU A 50 5.00 -12.27 11.41
CA LEU A 50 6.07 -11.30 11.19
C LEU A 50 5.58 -9.84 11.31
N GLY A 51 4.33 -9.64 11.73
CA GLY A 51 3.72 -8.33 11.95
C GLY A 51 3.17 -7.65 10.69
N LEU A 52 2.92 -8.39 9.61
CA LEU A 52 2.25 -7.88 8.41
C LEU A 52 0.92 -8.59 8.16
N SER A 53 0.00 -7.88 7.53
CA SER A 53 -1.27 -8.42 7.07
C SER A 53 -1.39 -8.23 5.56
N VAL A 54 -2.08 -9.15 4.90
CA VAL A 54 -2.37 -9.13 3.47
C VAL A 54 -3.88 -9.25 3.29
N ARG A 55 -4.52 -8.22 2.73
CA ARG A 55 -5.96 -8.21 2.49
C ARG A 55 -6.32 -7.75 1.09
N ILE A 56 -7.45 -8.21 0.59
CA ILE A 56 -8.05 -7.66 -0.63
C ILE A 56 -8.88 -6.45 -0.22
N LEU A 57 -8.66 -5.29 -0.86
CA LEU A 57 -9.49 -4.09 -0.66
C LEU A 57 -10.60 -3.97 -1.71
N LEU A 58 -10.37 -4.48 -2.92
CA LEU A 58 -11.35 -4.41 -4.00
C LEU A 58 -11.18 -5.58 -4.96
N GLU A 59 -12.28 -6.21 -5.34
CA GLU A 59 -12.33 -7.17 -6.44
C GLU A 59 -13.18 -6.59 -7.57
N ARG A 60 -12.63 -6.57 -8.79
CA ARG A 60 -13.33 -6.18 -10.01
C ARG A 60 -13.58 -7.42 -10.85
N ARG A 61 -14.72 -8.08 -10.60
CA ARG A 61 -15.08 -9.37 -11.23
C ARG A 61 -15.10 -9.28 -12.76
N GLU A 62 -15.69 -8.22 -13.31
CA GLU A 62 -15.78 -8.01 -14.75
C GLU A 62 -14.41 -7.84 -15.42
N ALA A 63 -13.45 -7.24 -14.70
CA ALA A 63 -12.09 -7.00 -15.18
C ALA A 63 -11.11 -8.12 -14.77
N GLY A 64 -11.57 -9.18 -14.09
CA GLY A 64 -10.70 -10.26 -13.60
C GLY A 64 -9.53 -9.77 -12.75
N SER A 65 -9.73 -8.74 -11.90
CA SER A 65 -8.64 -8.14 -11.12
C SER A 65 -8.98 -7.90 -9.65
N ALA A 66 -7.95 -7.86 -8.81
CA ALA A 66 -8.05 -7.55 -7.39
C ALA A 66 -6.98 -6.54 -6.97
N LEU A 67 -7.36 -5.60 -6.10
CA LEU A 67 -6.47 -4.68 -5.42
C LEU A 67 -6.10 -5.27 -4.05
N VAL A 68 -4.84 -5.68 -3.91
CA VAL A 68 -4.29 -6.30 -2.70
C VAL A 68 -3.50 -5.25 -1.93
N TYR A 69 -3.73 -5.23 -0.60
CA TYR A 69 -3.07 -4.35 0.34
C TYR A 69 -2.25 -5.16 1.33
N VAL A 70 -0.98 -4.79 1.46
CA VAL A 70 -0.01 -5.39 2.38
C VAL A 70 0.44 -4.31 3.35
N TYR A 71 0.27 -4.54 4.64
CA TYR A 71 0.54 -3.51 5.64
C TYR A 71 1.10 -4.06 6.93
N ARG A 72 1.79 -3.20 7.69
CA ARG A 72 2.23 -3.47 9.06
C ARG A 72 1.20 -2.90 10.01
N GLY A 73 0.50 -3.75 10.76
CA GLY A 73 -0.60 -3.33 11.63
C GLY A 73 -0.20 -2.21 12.59
N SER A 74 0.91 -2.40 13.32
CA SER A 74 1.40 -1.42 14.31
C SER A 74 1.81 -0.08 13.68
N GLN A 75 2.56 -0.11 12.57
CA GLN A 75 2.97 1.13 11.88
C GLN A 75 1.77 1.85 11.26
N LEU A 76 0.81 1.10 10.71
CA LEU A 76 -0.40 1.67 10.14
C LEU A 76 -1.26 2.31 11.24
N GLU A 77 -1.46 1.65 12.37
CA GLU A 77 -2.19 2.19 13.51
C GLU A 77 -1.54 3.46 14.05
N GLN A 78 -0.22 3.46 14.25
CA GLN A 78 0.52 4.65 14.66
C GLN A 78 0.35 5.80 13.64
N SER A 79 0.44 5.48 12.35
CA SER A 79 0.28 6.44 11.26
C SER A 79 -1.13 7.04 11.24
N LEU A 80 -2.18 6.22 11.29
CA LEU A 80 -3.57 6.70 11.24
C LEU A 80 -3.98 7.39 12.55
N GLY A 81 -3.32 7.08 13.66
CA GLY A 81 -3.52 7.70 14.96
C GLY A 81 -2.93 9.11 15.09
N ALA A 82 -2.03 9.52 14.20
CA ALA A 82 -1.45 10.86 14.22
C ALA A 82 -2.53 11.95 14.04
N THR A 83 -2.49 13.00 14.86
CA THR A 83 -3.56 13.99 14.97
C THR A 83 -3.93 14.66 13.64
N ASP A 84 -2.93 14.98 12.82
CA ASP A 84 -3.09 15.61 11.51
C ASP A 84 -3.79 14.67 10.51
N ARG A 85 -3.31 13.42 10.41
CA ARG A 85 -3.86 12.38 9.52
C ARG A 85 -5.26 11.99 9.93
N ARG A 86 -5.51 11.86 11.24
CA ARG A 86 -6.83 11.57 11.78
C ARG A 86 -7.80 12.72 11.52
N GLY A 87 -7.38 13.96 11.74
CA GLY A 87 -8.18 15.14 11.45
C GLY A 87 -8.58 15.22 9.98
N PHE A 88 -7.63 14.95 9.07
CA PHE A 88 -7.88 14.88 7.64
C PHE A 88 -8.88 13.78 7.27
N LEU A 89 -8.70 12.54 7.76
CA LEU A 89 -9.60 11.43 7.46
C LEU A 89 -11.02 11.67 8.00
N VAL A 90 -11.16 12.26 9.20
CA VAL A 90 -12.46 12.67 9.73
C VAL A 90 -13.11 13.74 8.85
N GLY A 91 -12.34 14.71 8.36
CA GLY A 91 -12.80 15.71 7.39
C GLY A 91 -13.26 15.09 6.06
N MET A 92 -12.63 13.99 5.65
CA MET A 92 -13.03 13.18 4.49
C MET A 92 -14.25 12.28 4.76
N GLY A 93 -14.81 12.28 5.98
CA GLY A 93 -15.98 11.52 6.38
C GLY A 93 -15.69 10.13 6.95
N TYR A 94 -14.44 9.79 7.28
CA TYR A 94 -14.14 8.56 8.01
C TYR A 94 -14.62 8.66 9.45
N ARG A 95 -15.23 7.59 9.94
CA ARG A 95 -15.74 7.48 11.31
C ARG A 95 -14.96 6.45 12.12
N GLY A 96 -14.88 6.68 13.43
CA GLY A 96 -14.21 5.79 14.36
C GLY A 96 -12.71 6.02 14.51
N SER A 97 -12.08 5.14 15.28
CA SER A 97 -10.66 5.25 15.66
C SER A 97 -9.83 4.00 15.36
N GLY A 98 -10.47 2.89 15.01
CA GLY A 98 -9.78 1.62 14.76
C GLY A 98 -9.26 1.53 13.33
N THR A 99 -8.02 1.07 13.17
CA THR A 99 -7.39 0.83 11.87
C THR A 99 -8.25 -0.05 10.96
N GLU A 100 -8.77 -1.16 11.49
CA GLU A 100 -9.62 -2.08 10.71
C GLU A 100 -10.92 -1.41 10.25
N GLN A 101 -11.57 -0.63 11.12
CA GLN A 101 -12.77 0.12 10.75
C GLN A 101 -12.51 1.15 9.65
N MET A 102 -11.33 1.78 9.65
CA MET A 102 -10.93 2.70 8.58
C MET A 102 -10.61 1.95 7.28
N LEU A 103 -10.01 0.77 7.35
CA LEU A 103 -9.76 -0.07 6.19
C LEU A 103 -11.04 -0.61 5.56
N ASP A 104 -12.06 -0.93 6.37
CA ASP A 104 -13.37 -1.37 5.88
C ASP A 104 -14.09 -0.23 5.16
N GLN A 105 -14.06 0.98 5.72
CA GLN A 105 -14.59 2.17 5.04
C GLN A 105 -13.84 2.49 3.74
N LEU A 106 -12.52 2.32 3.72
CA LEU A 106 -11.73 2.48 2.50
C LEU A 106 -12.14 1.46 1.42
N ALA A 107 -12.33 0.18 1.80
CA ALA A 107 -12.79 -0.86 0.90
C ALA A 107 -14.20 -0.58 0.36
N GLU A 108 -15.11 -0.11 1.22
CA GLU A 108 -16.45 0.32 0.83
C GLU A 108 -16.38 1.44 -0.22
N ARG A 109 -15.60 2.49 0.04
CA ARG A 109 -15.41 3.62 -0.90
C ARG A 109 -14.84 3.17 -2.23
N LEU A 110 -13.83 2.30 -2.22
CA LEU A 110 -13.23 1.72 -3.43
C LEU A 110 -14.24 0.96 -4.29
N SER A 111 -15.26 0.35 -3.67
CA SER A 111 -16.28 -0.43 -4.36
C SER A 111 -17.49 0.40 -4.82
N ALA A 112 -17.88 1.42 -4.04
CA ALA A 112 -19.10 2.18 -4.24
C ALA A 112 -18.92 3.45 -5.09
N GLN A 113 -17.72 4.02 -5.12
CA GLN A 113 -17.47 5.29 -5.81
C GLN A 113 -16.93 5.08 -7.23
N SER A 114 -17.31 5.96 -8.16
CA SER A 114 -16.73 5.98 -9.51
C SER A 114 -15.27 6.44 -9.48
N ASP A 115 -14.97 7.41 -8.62
CA ASP A 115 -13.66 8.00 -8.47
C ASP A 115 -12.83 7.22 -7.44
N PHE A 116 -11.53 7.10 -7.71
CA PHE A 116 -10.64 6.38 -6.81
C PHE A 116 -10.35 7.22 -5.55
N PRO A 117 -10.56 6.71 -4.33
CA PRO A 117 -10.36 7.46 -3.09
C PRO A 117 -8.88 7.77 -2.89
N HIS A 118 -8.48 8.99 -3.23
CA HIS A 118 -7.07 9.43 -3.21
C HIS A 118 -6.52 9.60 -1.79
N GLU A 119 -7.38 9.68 -0.77
CA GLU A 119 -6.99 9.62 0.64
C GLU A 119 -6.27 8.32 1.01
N ILE A 120 -6.36 7.27 0.17
CA ILE A 120 -5.61 6.02 0.34
C ILE A 120 -4.10 6.25 0.50
N GLY A 121 -3.57 7.37 -0.01
CA GLY A 121 -2.19 7.76 0.21
C GLY A 121 -1.80 7.85 1.70
N VAL A 122 -2.73 8.19 2.59
CA VAL A 122 -2.50 8.19 4.05
C VAL A 122 -2.24 6.78 4.57
N PHE A 123 -3.00 5.79 4.07
CA PHE A 123 -2.85 4.38 4.43
C PHE A 123 -1.53 3.80 3.90
N LEU A 124 -1.06 4.28 2.75
CA LEU A 124 0.25 3.94 2.19
C LEU A 124 1.43 4.58 2.92
N GLY A 125 1.16 5.53 3.83
CA GLY A 125 2.16 6.27 4.59
C GLY A 125 2.78 7.44 3.82
N TYR A 126 2.10 7.95 2.79
CA TYR A 126 2.58 9.15 2.08
C TYR A 126 2.48 10.37 3.00
N PRO A 127 3.36 11.38 2.82
CA PRO A 127 3.24 12.64 3.54
C PRO A 127 1.85 13.25 3.34
N LEU A 128 1.19 13.68 4.43
CA LEU A 128 -0.17 14.22 4.37
C LEU A 128 -0.28 15.40 3.38
N ARG A 129 0.75 16.26 3.35
CA ARG A 129 0.87 17.36 2.38
C ARG A 129 0.77 16.89 0.93
N ASP A 130 1.36 15.75 0.61
CA ASP A 130 1.33 15.21 -0.75
C ASP A 130 -0.03 14.61 -1.10
N VAL A 131 -0.71 13.99 -0.12
CA VAL A 131 -2.07 13.49 -0.31
C VAL A 131 -3.05 14.64 -0.54
N VAL A 132 -3.02 15.65 0.32
CA VAL A 132 -3.86 16.84 0.20
C VAL A 132 -3.55 17.57 -1.10
N GLY A 133 -2.28 17.80 -1.40
CA GLY A 133 -1.85 18.45 -2.64
C GLY A 133 -2.31 17.70 -3.89
N PHE A 134 -2.29 16.37 -3.88
CA PHE A 134 -2.78 15.55 -4.99
C PHE A 134 -4.28 15.76 -5.21
N ILE A 135 -5.07 15.74 -4.14
CA ILE A 135 -6.52 15.91 -4.18
C ILE A 135 -6.87 17.32 -4.68
N GLU A 136 -6.31 18.35 -4.07
CA GLU A 136 -6.59 19.76 -4.39
C GLU A 136 -6.18 20.12 -5.82
N ASN A 137 -5.02 19.63 -6.27
CA ASN A 137 -4.51 19.91 -7.62
C ASN A 137 -4.96 18.89 -8.66
N ARG A 138 -5.82 17.92 -8.30
CA ARG A 138 -6.27 16.83 -9.19
C ARG A 138 -5.09 16.12 -9.87
N GLY A 139 -4.01 15.91 -9.12
CA GLY A 139 -2.77 15.29 -9.60
C GLY A 139 -1.92 16.14 -10.56
N GLN A 140 -2.18 17.44 -10.68
CA GLN A 140 -1.38 18.39 -11.49
C GLN A 140 -0.45 19.21 -10.57
N ASN A 141 0.42 20.05 -11.13
CA ASN A 141 1.31 20.98 -10.39
C ASN A 141 2.21 20.32 -9.32
N PHE A 142 2.56 19.05 -9.50
CA PHE A 142 3.45 18.33 -8.60
C PHE A 142 4.91 18.78 -8.78
N THR A 143 5.66 18.77 -7.69
CA THR A 143 7.09 19.16 -7.67
C THR A 143 8.00 17.99 -8.01
N CYS A 144 7.57 16.76 -7.74
CA CYS A 144 8.29 15.53 -8.05
C CYS A 144 7.31 14.38 -8.34
N CYS A 145 7.72 13.44 -9.20
CA CYS A 145 6.95 12.24 -9.54
C CYS A 145 7.85 11.00 -9.53
N GLY A 146 7.34 9.91 -8.95
CA GLY A 146 8.05 8.64 -8.83
C GLY A 146 7.12 7.57 -8.26
N PHE A 147 7.27 7.25 -6.96
CA PHE A 147 6.36 6.33 -6.28
C PHE A 147 4.96 6.93 -6.05
N TRP A 148 4.91 8.26 -5.91
CA TRP A 148 3.69 9.05 -5.94
C TRP A 148 4.00 10.42 -6.58
N LYS A 149 2.98 11.25 -6.77
CA LYS A 149 3.16 12.66 -7.13
C LYS A 149 3.24 13.48 -5.84
N SER A 150 4.36 14.15 -5.63
CA SER A 150 4.63 14.92 -4.42
C SER A 150 4.48 16.42 -4.65
N TYR A 151 4.09 17.11 -3.59
CA TYR A 151 3.88 18.56 -3.49
C TYR A 151 4.81 19.18 -2.43
N SER A 152 5.80 18.39 -1.99
CA SER A 152 6.80 18.75 -0.99
C SER A 152 8.13 19.14 -1.66
N ASP A 153 9.17 19.37 -0.86
CA ASP A 153 10.51 19.70 -1.37
C ASP A 153 11.06 18.59 -2.31
N PRO A 154 11.40 18.91 -3.58
CA PRO A 154 11.87 17.92 -4.54
C PRO A 154 13.09 17.13 -4.07
N ASN A 155 14.05 17.78 -3.40
CA ASN A 155 15.30 17.13 -3.00
C ASN A 155 15.06 16.04 -1.94
N THR A 156 14.23 16.36 -0.96
CA THR A 156 13.83 15.44 0.12
C THR A 156 13.11 14.22 -0.46
N ILE A 157 12.18 14.45 -1.38
CA ILE A 157 11.34 13.40 -1.97
C ILE A 157 12.13 12.54 -2.94
N GLN A 158 13.01 13.12 -3.74
CA GLN A 158 13.89 12.36 -4.62
C GLN A 158 14.83 11.42 -3.84
N ARG A 159 15.35 11.87 -2.69
CA ARG A 159 16.14 11.01 -1.78
C ARG A 159 15.28 9.86 -1.23
N CYS A 160 14.05 10.14 -0.82
CA CYS A 160 13.10 9.11 -0.40
C CYS A 160 12.85 8.08 -1.51
N PHE A 161 12.57 8.53 -2.74
CA PHE A 161 12.38 7.65 -3.89
C PHE A 161 13.64 6.86 -4.25
N ALA A 162 14.82 7.44 -4.11
CA ALA A 162 16.08 6.72 -4.33
C ALA A 162 16.24 5.57 -3.31
N CYS A 163 15.95 5.81 -2.04
CA CYS A 163 15.94 4.79 -0.99
C CYS A 163 14.95 3.66 -1.32
N TYR A 164 13.72 4.00 -1.71
CA TYR A 164 12.71 2.99 -2.07
C TYR A 164 13.10 2.19 -3.32
N ARG A 165 13.65 2.84 -4.36
CA ARG A 165 14.17 2.13 -5.55
C ARG A 165 15.30 1.17 -5.17
N GLN A 166 16.23 1.59 -4.32
CA GLN A 166 17.31 0.73 -3.86
C GLN A 166 16.76 -0.47 -3.08
N CYS A 167 15.81 -0.25 -2.18
CA CYS A 167 15.11 -1.32 -1.45
C CYS A 167 14.45 -2.31 -2.41
N VAL A 168 13.66 -1.83 -3.37
CA VAL A 168 12.99 -2.68 -4.37
C VAL A 168 14.02 -3.50 -5.15
N ASN A 169 15.12 -2.89 -5.62
CA ASN A 169 16.16 -3.58 -6.36
C ASN A 169 16.84 -4.69 -5.56
N ILE A 170 17.12 -4.45 -4.28
CA ILE A 170 17.71 -5.46 -3.38
C ILE A 170 16.73 -6.62 -3.19
N TYR A 171 15.47 -6.32 -2.86
CA TYR A 171 14.45 -7.34 -2.58
C TYR A 171 14.16 -8.19 -3.81
N VAL A 172 14.07 -7.58 -4.99
CA VAL A 172 13.91 -8.30 -6.26
C VAL A 172 15.07 -9.26 -6.49
N ARG A 173 16.31 -8.82 -6.33
CA ARG A 173 17.50 -9.68 -6.50
C ARG A 173 17.54 -10.83 -5.47
N MET A 174 17.11 -10.58 -4.24
CA MET A 174 17.01 -11.62 -3.21
C MET A 174 15.98 -12.69 -3.62
N TYR A 175 14.82 -12.26 -4.08
CA TYR A 175 13.76 -13.16 -4.56
C TYR A 175 14.20 -13.95 -5.80
N GLU A 176 14.85 -13.30 -6.77
CA GLU A 176 15.40 -13.95 -7.98
C GLU A 176 16.51 -14.98 -7.65
N ARG A 177 17.18 -14.84 -6.51
CA ARG A 177 18.13 -15.83 -5.97
C ARG A 177 17.47 -16.96 -5.17
N GLY A 178 16.14 -16.98 -5.09
CA GLY A 178 15.37 -17.99 -4.38
C GLY A 178 15.30 -17.78 -2.87
N ILE A 179 15.58 -16.58 -2.36
CA ILE A 179 15.38 -16.28 -0.93
C ILE A 179 13.88 -16.25 -0.64
N PRO A 180 13.37 -17.02 0.35
CA PRO A 180 11.97 -16.98 0.75
C PRO A 180 11.54 -15.59 1.25
N ILE A 181 10.34 -15.16 0.89
CA ILE A 181 9.80 -13.82 1.21
C ILE A 181 9.75 -13.57 2.71
N GLU A 182 9.42 -14.60 3.49
CA GLU A 182 9.37 -14.59 4.95
C GLU A 182 10.73 -14.26 5.57
N LYS A 183 11.84 -14.68 4.93
CA LYS A 183 13.20 -14.34 5.35
C LYS A 183 13.64 -12.94 4.91
N MET A 184 12.88 -12.31 4.02
CA MET A 184 13.14 -10.94 3.56
C MET A 184 12.38 -9.91 4.39
N VAL A 185 11.48 -10.33 5.28
CA VAL A 185 10.80 -9.43 6.21
C VAL A 185 11.74 -9.04 7.34
N ILE A 186 11.92 -7.73 7.53
CA ILE A 186 12.67 -7.20 8.67
C ILE A 186 11.72 -7.10 9.87
N ALA A 187 12.08 -7.71 11.00
CA ALA A 187 11.35 -7.52 12.25
C ALA A 187 11.44 -6.04 12.67
N ALA A 188 10.29 -5.43 12.99
CA ALA A 188 10.22 -4.06 13.49
C ALA A 188 10.22 -4.07 15.02
#